data_AF-A0A1E3NYH3-F1
#
_entry.id   AF-A0A1E3NYH3-F1
#
_cell.length_a   1.000
_cell.length_b   1.000
_cell.length_c   1.000
_cell.angle_alpha   90.00
_cell.angle_beta   90.00
_cell.angle_gamma   90.00
#
_symmetry.space_group_name_H-M   'P 1'
#
loop_
_entity.id
_entity.type
_entity.pdbx_description
1 polymer ?
#
loop_
_entity_poly.entity_id
_entity_poly.type
_entity_poly.pdbx_seq_one_letter_code
_entity_poly.pdbx_strand_id
1 'polypeptide(L)'
;EVKINPKDVAAQLRITGPRAGKIVKVINHDIDGAFRALRSVVNSNNIKGDQIDQRFYLKPGKARELKTIRKNKREFMKGFKRLMEVVKDASRRGY
;
A
#
# COMPACT_ATOMS: atom_id res chain seq x y z
N GLU A 1 -20.61 39.94 -9.79
CA GLU A 1 -19.61 39.18 -9.00
C GLU A 1 -19.57 37.74 -9.48
N VAL A 2 -18.40 37.23 -9.85
CA VAL A 2 -18.24 35.83 -10.25
C VAL A 2 -18.33 34.98 -8.98
N LYS A 3 -19.43 34.23 -8.81
CA LYS A 3 -19.57 33.26 -7.72
C LYS A 3 -18.66 32.08 -8.01
N ILE A 4 -17.42 32.17 -7.53
CA ILE A 4 -16.49 31.05 -7.61
C ILE A 4 -17.01 29.97 -6.67
N ASN A 5 -17.32 28.79 -7.22
CA ASN A 5 -17.76 27.66 -6.42
C ASN A 5 -16.58 27.21 -5.51
N PRO A 6 -16.76 27.13 -4.18
CA PRO A 6 -15.71 26.73 -3.26
C PRO A 6 -15.03 25.40 -3.62
N LYS A 7 -15.76 24.49 -4.29
CA LYS A 7 -15.23 23.21 -4.76
C LYS A 7 -14.17 23.36 -5.85
N ASP A 8 -14.34 24.33 -6.75
CA ASP A 8 -13.44 24.56 -7.88
C ASP A 8 -12.13 25.21 -7.41
N VAL A 9 -12.21 26.06 -6.38
CA VAL A 9 -11.02 26.60 -5.70
C VAL A 9 -10.28 25.50 -4.94
N ALA A 10 -11.00 24.66 -4.18
CA ALA A 10 -10.40 23.58 -3.41
C ALA A 10 -9.69 22.53 -4.31
N ALA A 11 -10.19 22.31 -5.52
CA ALA A 11 -9.56 21.42 -6.49
C ALA A 11 -8.23 21.96 -7.04
N GLN A 12 -8.03 23.28 -7.05
CA GLN A 12 -6.80 23.94 -7.50
C GLN A 12 -5.74 24.03 -6.40
N LEU A 13 -6.14 23.90 -5.12
CA LEU A 13 -5.21 23.92 -4.00
C LEU A 13 -4.39 22.62 -3.96
N ARG A 14 -3.07 22.75 -4.00
CA ARG A 14 -2.15 21.63 -3.74
C ARG A 14 -2.33 21.17 -2.30
N ILE A 15 -2.88 19.97 -2.11
CA ILE A 15 -2.97 19.37 -0.79
C ILE A 15 -1.54 19.01 -0.36
N THR A 16 -1.08 19.60 0.73
CA THR A 16 0.25 19.34 1.31
C THR A 16 0.14 18.64 2.66
N GLY A 17 1.23 18.01 3.09
CA GLY A 17 1.33 17.34 4.39
C GLY A 17 0.84 15.88 4.41
N PRO A 18 0.82 15.25 5.60
CA PRO A 18 0.58 13.80 5.74
C PRO A 18 -0.79 13.31 5.24
N ARG A 19 -1.74 14.23 5.02
CA ARG A 19 -3.09 13.92 4.52
C ARG A 19 -3.14 13.83 2.99
N ALA A 20 -2.20 14.44 2.27
CA ALA A 20 -2.21 14.51 0.80
C ALA A 20 -2.22 13.13 0.12
N GLY A 21 -1.55 12.13 0.72
CA GLY A 21 -1.51 10.76 0.21
C GLY A 21 -2.61 9.84 0.73
N LYS A 22 -3.59 10.34 1.51
CA LYS A 22 -4.67 9.54 2.14
C LYS A 22 -6.06 10.05 1.77
N ILE A 23 -6.17 10.81 0.68
CA ILE A 23 -7.44 11.36 0.20
C ILE A 23 -7.71 10.76 -1.18
N VAL A 24 -8.93 10.26 -1.37
CA VAL A 24 -9.41 9.75 -2.65
C VAL A 24 -10.70 10.47 -2.98
N LYS A 25 -10.78 11.00 -4.22
CA LYS A 25 -12.00 11.63 -4.72
C LYS A 25 -13.04 10.55 -5.02
N VAL A 26 -14.28 10.77 -4.56
CA VAL A 26 -15.43 9.96 -4.95
C VAL A 26 -15.83 10.37 -6.37
N ILE A 27 -15.93 9.40 -7.27
CA ILE A 27 -16.30 9.60 -8.68
C ILE A 27 -17.60 8.82 -8.92
N ASN A 28 -18.51 9.38 -9.72
CA ASN A 28 -19.78 8.73 -10.11
C ASN A 28 -20.68 8.28 -8.93
N HIS A 29 -20.64 9.00 -7.81
CA HIS A 29 -21.36 8.63 -6.57
C HIS A 29 -20.99 7.24 -5.99
N ASP A 30 -19.90 6.62 -6.47
CA ASP A 30 -19.42 5.33 -5.96
C ASP A 30 -18.52 5.53 -4.74
N ILE A 31 -19.16 5.61 -3.57
CA ILE A 31 -18.49 5.78 -2.28
C ILE A 31 -17.71 4.50 -1.90
N ASP A 32 -18.28 3.33 -2.19
CA ASP A 32 -17.67 2.04 -1.86
C ASP A 32 -16.40 1.78 -2.69
N GLY A 33 -16.42 2.15 -3.98
CA GLY A 33 -15.24 2.16 -4.84
C GLY A 33 -14.15 3.08 -4.31
N ALA A 34 -14.52 4.28 -3.86
CA ALA A 34 -13.56 5.21 -3.25
C ALA A 34 -12.94 4.65 -1.96
N PHE A 35 -13.72 3.96 -1.11
CA PHE A 35 -13.18 3.29 0.08
C PHE A 35 -12.24 2.13 -0.25
N ARG A 36 -12.54 1.34 -1.30
CA ARG A 36 -11.65 0.27 -1.78
C ARG A 36 -10.33 0.84 -2.30
N ALA A 37 -10.39 1.92 -3.08
CA ALA A 37 -9.22 2.63 -3.55
C ALA A 37 -8.40 3.20 -2.39
N LEU A 38 -9.06 3.85 -1.42
CA LEU A 38 -8.39 4.36 -0.22
C LEU A 38 -7.72 3.23 0.58
N ARG A 39 -8.40 2.10 0.77
CA ARG A 39 -7.83 0.91 1.44
C ARG A 39 -6.59 0.40 0.70
N SER A 40 -6.62 0.35 -0.64
CA SER A 40 -5.46 -0.04 -1.44
C SER A 40 -4.27 0.90 -1.19
N VAL A 41 -4.49 2.21 -1.24
CA VAL A 41 -3.45 3.23 -1.00
C VAL A 41 -2.86 3.12 0.42
N VAL A 42 -3.70 2.93 1.44
CA VAL A 42 -3.23 2.77 2.83
C VAL A 42 -2.39 1.50 2.99
N ASN A 43 -2.81 0.40 2.35
CA ASN A 43 -2.13 -0.89 2.45
C ASN A 43 -0.81 -0.92 1.65
N SER A 44 -0.78 -0.34 0.44
CA SER A 44 0.43 -0.27 -0.39
C SER A 44 1.55 0.52 0.29
N ASN A 45 1.17 1.53 1.09
CA ASN A 45 2.09 2.34 1.89
C ASN A 45 2.36 1.77 3.30
N ASN A 46 1.86 0.57 3.62
CA ASN A 46 2.06 -0.10 4.92
C ASN A 46 1.73 0.74 6.18
N ILE A 47 0.85 1.73 6.08
CA ILE A 47 0.64 2.74 7.14
C ILE A 47 0.20 2.11 8.47
N LYS A 48 -0.69 1.11 8.40
CA LYS A 48 -1.15 0.39 9.60
C LYS A 48 -0.04 -0.44 10.24
N GLY A 49 0.83 -1.05 9.43
CA GLY A 49 1.98 -1.81 9.94
C GLY A 49 2.95 -0.90 10.67
N ASP A 50 3.27 0.25 10.07
CA ASP A 50 4.15 1.25 10.66
C ASP A 50 3.56 1.84 11.95
N GLN A 51 2.25 2.10 11.99
CA GLN A 51 1.57 2.55 13.20
C GLN A 51 1.73 1.56 14.36
N ILE A 52 1.66 0.26 14.09
CA ILE A 52 1.84 -0.79 15.10
C ILE A 52 3.31 -0.88 15.52
N ASP A 53 4.23 -0.87 14.55
CA ASP A 53 5.67 -0.96 14.80
C ASP A 53 6.19 0.27 15.59
N GLN A 54 5.57 1.45 15.43
CA GLN A 54 5.93 2.68 16.14
C GLN A 54 5.33 2.78 17.56
N ARG A 55 4.38 1.91 17.93
CA ARG A 55 3.69 2.01 19.23
C ARG A 55 4.62 1.84 20.43
N PHE A 56 5.67 1.02 20.28
CA PHE A 56 6.61 0.72 21.35
C PHE A 56 8.05 0.82 20.87
N TYR A 57 8.95 1.20 21.76
CA TYR A 57 10.38 1.22 21.45
C TYR A 57 10.91 -0.19 21.23
N LEU A 58 11.65 -0.38 20.14
CA LEU A 58 12.38 -1.60 19.82
C LEU A 58 13.87 -1.29 19.75
N LYS A 59 14.69 -2.07 20.46
CA LYS A 59 16.15 -1.92 20.41
C LYS A 59 16.65 -2.04 18.95
N PRO A 60 17.61 -1.20 18.52
CA PRO A 60 18.06 -1.16 17.14
C PRO A 60 18.67 -2.49 16.65
N GLY A 61 19.33 -3.25 17.54
CA GLY A 61 19.80 -4.60 17.23
C GLY A 61 18.67 -5.53 16.82
N LYS A 62 17.57 -5.55 17.59
CA LYS A 62 16.40 -6.38 17.30
C LYS A 62 15.65 -5.90 16.06
N ALA A 63 15.54 -4.59 15.85
CA ALA A 63 14.95 -4.02 14.65
C ALA A 63 15.69 -4.46 13.37
N ARG A 64 17.04 -4.46 13.39
CA ARG A 64 17.86 -4.94 12.27
C ARG A 64 17.66 -6.44 12.02
N GLU A 65 17.66 -7.26 13.07
CA GLU A 65 17.42 -8.70 12.96
C GLU A 65 16.06 -9.01 12.32
N LEU A 66 14.98 -8.37 12.82
CA LEU A 66 13.63 -8.55 12.27
C LEU A 66 13.56 -8.11 10.81
N LYS A 67 14.23 -7.00 10.43
CA LYS A 67 14.30 -6.54 9.04
C LYS A 67 14.96 -7.58 8.13
N THR A 68 16.06 -8.18 8.58
CA THR A 68 16.75 -9.27 7.83
C THR A 68 15.86 -10.50 7.69
N ILE A 69 15.19 -10.93 8.77
CA ILE A 69 14.25 -12.07 8.74
C ILE A 69 13.11 -11.80 7.73
N ARG A 70 12.50 -10.60 7.79
CA ARG A 70 11.44 -10.19 6.85
C ARG A 70 11.93 -10.23 5.39
N LYS A 71 13.14 -9.73 5.12
CA LYS A 71 13.76 -9.78 3.79
C LYS A 71 13.96 -11.23 3.33
N ASN A 72 14.56 -12.07 4.15
CA ASN A 72 14.86 -13.46 3.79
C ASN A 72 13.58 -14.25 3.49
N LYS A 73 12.52 -14.07 4.29
CA LYS A 73 11.20 -14.67 4.02
C LYS A 73 10.63 -14.21 2.68
N ARG A 74 10.75 -12.92 2.36
CA ARG A 74 10.26 -12.38 1.09
C ARG A 74 11.00 -12.96 -0.12
N GLU A 75 12.33 -13.00 -0.07
CA GLU A 75 13.14 -13.55 -1.17
C GLU A 75 12.90 -15.05 -1.34
N PHE A 76 12.80 -15.80 -0.23
CA PHE A 76 12.43 -17.22 -0.27
C PHE A 76 11.08 -17.44 -0.95
N MET A 77 10.03 -16.71 -0.54
CA MET A 77 8.71 -16.83 -1.14
C MET A 77 8.68 -16.45 -2.63
N LYS A 78 9.50 -15.47 -3.04
CA LYS A 78 9.67 -15.11 -4.46
C LYS A 78 10.28 -16.27 -5.25
N GLY A 79 11.35 -16.88 -4.73
CA GLY A 79 11.97 -18.07 -5.33
C GLY A 79 11.02 -19.27 -5.39
N PHE A 80 10.28 -19.52 -4.31
CA PHE A 80 9.28 -20.58 -4.25
C PHE A 80 8.15 -20.39 -5.26
N LYS A 81 7.62 -19.16 -5.40
CA LYS A 81 6.60 -18.85 -6.42
C LYS A 81 7.12 -19.12 -7.83
N ARG A 82 8.35 -18.69 -8.13
CA ARG A 82 9.00 -18.97 -9.42
C ARG A 82 9.15 -20.47 -9.67
N LEU A 83 9.55 -21.25 -8.66
CA LEU A 83 9.62 -22.70 -8.78
C LEU A 83 8.25 -23.30 -9.09
N MET A 84 7.21 -22.87 -8.36
CA MET A 84 5.84 -23.33 -8.60
C MET A 84 5.32 -22.96 -9.99
N GLU A 85 5.70 -21.80 -10.53
CA GLU A 85 5.39 -21.42 -11.91
C GLU A 85 6.03 -22.37 -12.91
N VAL A 86 7.30 -22.76 -12.71
CA VAL A 86 7.98 -23.74 -13.56
C VAL A 86 7.31 -25.11 -13.48
N VAL A 87 6.97 -25.58 -12.26
CA VAL A 87 6.27 -26.86 -12.07
C VAL A 87 4.90 -26.86 -12.74
N LYS A 88 4.13 -25.77 -12.59
CA LYS A 88 2.83 -25.61 -13.26
C LYS A 88 2.98 -25.61 -14.79
N ASP A 89 4.02 -24.96 -15.30
CA ASP A 89 4.30 -24.93 -16.73
C ASP A 89 4.72 -26.30 -17.26
N ALA A 90 5.53 -27.03 -16.50
CA ALA A 90 5.94 -28.40 -16.83
C ALA A 90 4.72 -29.33 -16.90
N SER A 91 3.89 -29.30 -15.85
CA SER A 91 2.63 -30.06 -15.80
C SER A 91 1.68 -29.71 -16.96
N ARG A 92 1.56 -28.42 -17.31
CA ARG A 92 0.76 -27.96 -18.46
C ARG A 92 1.27 -28.51 -19.80
N ARG A 93 2.60 -28.69 -19.94
CA ARG A 93 3.23 -29.25 -21.14
C ARG A 93 3.24 -30.79 -21.15
N GLY A 94 2.86 -31.42 -20.05
CA GLY A 94 2.82 -32.89 -19.92
C GLY A 94 4.17 -33.53 -19.58
N TYR A 95 5.11 -32.75 -19.01
CA TYR A 95 6.32 -33.29 -18.39
C TYR A 95 6.03 -33.89 -17.00
#